data_AF-A0A352EUT2-F1
#
_entry.id   AF-A0A352EUT2-F1
#
_cell.length_a   1.000
_cell.length_b   1.000
_cell.length_c   1.000
_cell.angle_alpha   90.00
_cell.angle_beta   90.00
_cell.angle_gamma   90.00
#
_symmetry.space_group_name_H-M   'P 1'
#
loop_
_entity.id
_entity.type
_entity.pdbx_description
1 polymer ?
#
loop_
_entity_poly.entity_id
_entity_poly.type
_entity_poly.pdbx_seq_one_letter_code
_entity_poly.pdbx_strand_id
1 'polypeptide(L)'
;MKTFVTFSLAIILLSALSVPTRGQGSAVQLLNEGSAYQSADDTNDRAAIAYRLVIQKYPRTTQAEQAQYFLGTYYEKKFFLLEGQSKVEDWSSFNEAEQALYGYVGTYKLRGTKSYLADSYYALAIIALRRGYRDAARKLLTQMSDSARQDSQVYVSKVAPRRSDEVIKKYCETKALAAATLDALNNSSSFNATINNLTGWCRKNCR
;
A
#
# COMPACT_ATOMS: atom_id res chain seq x y z
N MET A 1 42.95 -26.28 -67.90
CA MET A 1 41.66 -26.76 -67.36
C MET A 1 41.23 -25.85 -66.23
N LYS A 2 39.98 -25.38 -66.31
CA LYS A 2 39.35 -24.38 -65.43
C LYS A 2 38.79 -25.06 -64.17
N THR A 3 38.88 -24.39 -63.02
CA THR A 3 37.85 -24.49 -61.99
C THR A 3 37.85 -23.23 -61.12
N PHE A 4 36.88 -22.35 -61.40
CA PHE A 4 36.46 -21.27 -60.51
C PHE A 4 35.51 -21.86 -59.47
N VAL A 5 35.76 -21.61 -58.18
CA VAL A 5 34.80 -21.89 -57.10
C VAL A 5 34.17 -20.56 -56.71
N THR A 6 32.90 -20.39 -57.03
CA THR A 6 32.07 -19.25 -56.61
C THR A 6 31.48 -19.52 -55.22
N PHE A 7 31.84 -18.72 -54.23
CA PHE A 7 31.16 -18.66 -52.93
C PHE A 7 29.96 -17.71 -53.04
N SER A 8 28.74 -18.25 -53.01
CA SER A 8 27.52 -17.46 -52.88
C SER A 8 27.31 -17.08 -51.42
N LEU A 9 27.54 -15.81 -51.09
CA LEU A 9 27.23 -15.24 -49.79
C LEU A 9 25.73 -14.90 -49.74
N ALA A 10 24.94 -15.72 -49.04
CA ALA A 10 23.55 -15.42 -48.76
C ALA A 10 23.46 -14.35 -47.66
N ILE A 11 23.12 -13.12 -48.05
CA ILE A 11 22.80 -12.04 -47.11
C ILE A 11 21.38 -12.29 -46.60
N ILE A 12 21.27 -12.82 -45.39
CA ILE A 12 20.00 -12.88 -44.65
C ILE A 12 19.76 -11.48 -44.08
N LEU A 13 18.87 -10.73 -44.72
CA LEU A 13 18.31 -9.49 -44.17
C LEU A 13 17.47 -9.85 -42.94
N LEU A 14 18.06 -9.72 -41.74
CA LEU A 14 17.28 -9.56 -40.51
C LEU A 14 16.60 -8.19 -40.55
N SER A 15 15.38 -8.15 -41.07
CA SER A 15 14.45 -7.08 -40.79
C SER A 15 14.12 -7.13 -39.29
N ALA A 16 14.86 -6.33 -38.50
CA ALA A 16 14.50 -6.02 -37.15
C ALA A 16 13.13 -5.32 -37.17
N LEU A 17 12.08 -6.09 -36.91
CA LEU A 17 10.80 -5.54 -36.53
C LEU A 17 11.06 -4.76 -35.24
N SER A 18 11.20 -3.44 -35.38
CA SER A 18 11.06 -2.51 -34.28
C SER A 18 9.63 -2.64 -33.78
N VAL A 19 9.42 -3.56 -32.83
CA VAL A 19 8.21 -3.60 -32.03
C VAL A 19 8.10 -2.19 -31.44
N PRO A 20 7.06 -1.41 -31.76
CA PRO A 20 6.90 -0.12 -31.12
C PRO A 20 6.72 -0.43 -29.64
N THR A 21 7.70 -0.02 -28.84
CA THR A 21 7.57 0.02 -27.39
C THR A 21 6.43 0.99 -27.11
N ARG A 22 5.20 0.46 -27.04
CA ARG A 22 4.04 1.17 -26.47
C ARG A 22 4.55 1.79 -25.18
N GLY A 23 4.64 3.13 -25.19
CA GLY A 23 5.36 3.89 -24.19
C GLY A 23 5.00 3.41 -22.79
N GLN A 24 5.92 2.72 -22.13
CA GLN A 24 5.74 2.34 -20.75
C GLN A 24 5.69 3.65 -19.95
N GLY A 25 4.60 3.88 -19.22
CA GLY A 25 4.40 5.13 -18.50
C GLY A 25 5.54 5.41 -17.51
N SER A 26 5.81 6.69 -17.28
CA SER A 26 6.77 7.13 -16.26
C SER A 26 6.37 6.63 -14.86
N ALA A 27 7.31 6.67 -13.91
CA ALA A 27 7.05 6.31 -12.51
C ALA A 27 5.81 7.02 -11.94
N VAL A 28 5.63 8.31 -12.29
CA VAL A 28 4.48 9.13 -11.88
C VAL A 28 3.18 8.66 -12.55
N GLN A 29 3.21 8.34 -13.85
CA GLN A 29 2.03 7.88 -14.57
C GLN A 29 1.53 6.54 -14.02
N LEU A 30 2.43 5.58 -13.79
CA LEU A 30 2.09 4.28 -13.21
C LEU A 30 1.59 4.41 -11.76
N LEU A 31 2.19 5.30 -10.97
CA LEU A 31 1.72 5.57 -9.62
C LEU A 31 0.29 6.13 -9.64
N ASN A 32 0.03 7.12 -10.49
CA ASN A 32 -1.30 7.72 -10.63
C ASN A 32 -2.34 6.72 -11.15
N GLU A 33 -1.96 5.84 -12.07
CA GLU A 33 -2.81 4.74 -12.54
C GLU A 33 -3.18 3.80 -11.39
N GLY A 34 -2.19 3.38 -10.59
CA GLY A 34 -2.44 2.55 -9.42
C GLY A 34 -3.38 3.21 -8.41
N SER A 35 -3.16 4.50 -8.14
CA SER A 35 -4.00 5.29 -7.23
C SER A 35 -5.42 5.48 -7.77
N ALA A 36 -5.59 5.61 -9.09
CA ALA A 36 -6.91 5.67 -9.71
C ALA A 36 -7.69 4.38 -9.46
N TYR A 37 -7.11 3.21 -9.73
CA TYR A 37 -7.77 1.92 -9.46
C TYR A 37 -8.08 1.72 -7.97
N GLN A 38 -7.13 2.04 -7.08
CA GLN A 38 -7.36 1.92 -5.63
C GLN A 38 -8.47 2.87 -5.17
N SER A 39 -8.56 4.08 -5.72
CA SER A 39 -9.61 5.05 -5.38
C SER A 39 -10.99 4.63 -5.88
N ALA A 40 -11.04 3.88 -6.98
CA ALA A 40 -12.24 3.32 -7.57
C ALA A 40 -12.73 2.03 -6.86
N ASP A 41 -12.10 1.66 -5.74
CA ASP A 41 -12.40 0.42 -5.00
C ASP A 41 -12.27 -0.84 -5.88
N ASP A 42 -11.42 -0.81 -6.92
CA ASP A 42 -11.16 -1.96 -7.78
C ASP A 42 -10.42 -3.06 -7.02
N THR A 43 -11.00 -4.25 -6.91
CA THR A 43 -10.41 -5.41 -6.22
C THR A 43 -9.76 -6.41 -7.19
N ASN A 44 -9.56 -6.04 -8.46
CA ASN A 44 -9.03 -6.90 -9.53
C ASN A 44 -7.50 -6.81 -9.67
N ASP A 45 -6.81 -6.29 -8.65
CA ASP A 45 -5.34 -6.19 -8.55
C ASP A 45 -4.67 -5.28 -9.59
N ARG A 46 -5.45 -4.49 -10.34
CA ARG A 46 -4.90 -3.50 -11.28
C ARG A 46 -4.06 -2.44 -10.58
N ALA A 47 -4.49 -1.99 -9.40
CA ALA A 47 -3.70 -1.08 -8.56
C ALA A 47 -2.37 -1.71 -8.15
N ALA A 48 -2.40 -2.94 -7.64
CA ALA A 48 -1.19 -3.67 -7.21
C ALA A 48 -0.21 -3.90 -8.36
N ILE A 49 -0.70 -4.22 -9.56
CA ILE A 49 0.12 -4.38 -10.77
C ILE A 49 0.87 -3.07 -11.06
N ALA A 50 0.18 -1.95 -11.09
CA ALA A 50 0.78 -0.65 -11.37
C ALA A 50 1.83 -0.27 -10.31
N TYR A 51 1.53 -0.44 -9.02
CA TYR A 51 2.49 -0.17 -7.94
C TYR A 51 3.73 -1.07 -8.00
N ARG A 52 3.56 -2.38 -8.24
CA ARG A 52 4.70 -3.30 -8.42
C ARG A 52 5.58 -2.89 -9.59
N LEU A 53 5.01 -2.40 -10.70
CA LEU A 53 5.78 -1.88 -11.83
C LEU A 53 6.60 -0.64 -11.44
N VAL A 54 6.05 0.29 -10.63
CA VAL A 54 6.81 1.44 -10.12
C VAL A 54 8.00 0.99 -9.30
N ILE A 55 7.77 0.07 -8.34
CA ILE A 55 8.81 -0.45 -7.43
C ILE A 55 9.92 -1.16 -8.21
N GLN A 56 9.55 -1.99 -9.21
CA GLN A 56 10.52 -2.77 -9.99
C GLN A 56 11.34 -1.92 -10.95
N LYS A 57 10.71 -0.98 -11.67
CA LYS A 57 11.37 -0.20 -12.72
C LYS A 57 12.06 1.05 -12.22
N TYR A 58 11.58 1.62 -11.11
CA TYR A 58 12.07 2.89 -10.57
C TYR A 58 12.47 2.79 -9.09
N PRO A 59 13.24 1.78 -8.66
CA PRO A 59 13.40 1.39 -7.24
C PRO A 59 14.05 2.43 -6.33
N ARG A 60 14.68 3.48 -6.90
CA ARG A 60 15.39 4.53 -6.16
C ARG A 60 14.67 5.89 -6.19
N THR A 61 13.41 5.89 -6.60
CA THR A 61 12.61 7.10 -6.72
C THR A 61 11.67 7.26 -5.53
N THR A 62 11.22 8.49 -5.28
CA THR A 62 10.16 8.76 -4.28
C THR A 62 8.85 8.07 -4.66
N GLN A 63 8.60 7.86 -5.96
CA GLN A 63 7.43 7.12 -6.45
C GLN A 63 7.48 5.64 -6.06
N ALA A 64 8.65 5.00 -6.03
CA ALA A 64 8.77 3.62 -5.55
C ALA A 64 8.51 3.50 -4.05
N GLU A 65 8.94 4.49 -3.26
CA GLU A 65 8.58 4.56 -1.84
C GLU A 65 7.06 4.70 -1.66
N GLN A 66 6.42 5.64 -2.37
CA GLN A 66 4.98 5.82 -2.37
C GLN A 66 4.23 4.55 -2.81
N ALA A 67 4.66 3.94 -3.91
CA ALA A 67 4.07 2.72 -4.45
C ALA A 67 4.17 1.55 -3.46
N GLN A 68 5.27 1.42 -2.72
CA GLN A 68 5.41 0.37 -1.69
C GLN A 68 4.36 0.52 -0.59
N TYR A 69 4.14 1.74 -0.10
CA TYR A 69 3.10 2.02 0.88
C TYR A 69 1.69 1.80 0.31
N PHE A 70 1.41 2.33 -0.89
CA PHE A 70 0.10 2.18 -1.53
C PHE A 70 -0.23 0.73 -1.91
N LEU A 71 0.78 -0.09 -2.24
CA LEU A 71 0.59 -1.53 -2.42
C LEU A 71 0.06 -2.19 -1.14
N GLY A 72 0.63 -1.84 0.01
CA GLY A 72 0.19 -2.35 1.30
C GLY A 72 -1.24 -1.94 1.65
N THR A 73 -1.53 -0.65 1.58
CA THR A 73 -2.88 -0.13 1.89
C THR A 73 -3.94 -0.52 0.86
N TYR A 74 -3.54 -0.80 -0.39
CA TYR A 74 -4.43 -1.39 -1.39
C TYR A 74 -4.92 -2.76 -0.91
N TYR A 75 -4.00 -3.63 -0.49
CA TYR A 75 -4.35 -4.97 -0.05
C TYR A 75 -5.11 -4.99 1.28
N GLU A 76 -4.76 -4.10 2.22
CA GLU A 76 -5.54 -3.88 3.43
C GLU A 76 -6.99 -3.49 3.09
N LYS A 77 -7.16 -2.53 2.19
CA LYS A 77 -8.48 -2.06 1.74
C LYS A 77 -9.25 -3.16 1.00
N LYS A 78 -8.59 -3.92 0.13
CA LYS A 78 -9.17 -5.06 -0.59
C LYS A 78 -9.78 -6.06 0.38
N PHE A 79 -9.06 -6.42 1.45
CA PHE A 79 -9.60 -7.30 2.50
C PHE A 79 -10.93 -6.77 3.05
N PHE A 80 -10.96 -5.52 3.52
CA PHE A 80 -12.15 -4.99 4.18
C PHE A 80 -13.34 -4.79 3.22
N LEU A 81 -13.08 -4.47 1.95
CA LEU A 81 -14.12 -4.42 0.92
C LEU A 81 -14.72 -5.81 0.66
N LEU A 82 -13.89 -6.84 0.49
CA LEU A 82 -14.35 -8.22 0.26
C LEU A 82 -15.09 -8.79 1.48
N GLU A 83 -14.61 -8.50 2.70
CA GLU A 83 -15.30 -8.83 3.95
C GLU A 83 -16.68 -8.17 4.00
N GLY A 84 -16.75 -6.88 3.66
CA GLY A 84 -17.99 -6.12 3.68
C GLY A 84 -19.03 -6.64 2.70
N GLN A 85 -18.63 -6.87 1.45
CA GLN A 85 -19.48 -7.24 0.32
C GLN A 85 -19.92 -8.71 0.35
N SER A 86 -18.97 -9.62 0.58
CA SER A 86 -19.17 -11.06 0.39
C SER A 86 -19.13 -11.86 1.68
N LYS A 87 -18.87 -11.21 2.83
CA LYS A 87 -18.66 -11.86 4.14
C LYS A 87 -17.50 -12.87 4.14
N VAL A 88 -16.56 -12.71 3.21
CA VAL A 88 -15.36 -13.55 3.08
C VAL A 88 -14.17 -12.81 3.66
N GLU A 89 -13.46 -13.46 4.59
CA GLU A 89 -12.19 -12.97 5.10
C GLU A 89 -11.05 -13.42 4.18
N ASP A 90 -10.69 -12.59 3.20
CA ASP A 90 -9.57 -12.87 2.29
C ASP A 90 -8.21 -12.64 2.95
N TRP A 91 -7.82 -13.53 3.87
CA TRP A 91 -6.56 -13.42 4.60
C TRP A 91 -5.32 -13.35 3.71
N SER A 92 -5.41 -13.78 2.44
CA SER A 92 -4.33 -13.62 1.47
C SER A 92 -4.03 -12.15 1.17
N SER A 93 -5.06 -11.31 1.08
CA SER A 93 -4.91 -9.86 0.95
C SER A 93 -4.16 -9.28 2.15
N PHE A 94 -4.47 -9.68 3.39
CA PHE A 94 -3.69 -9.22 4.53
C PHE A 94 -2.23 -9.69 4.52
N ASN A 95 -1.95 -10.90 4.06
CA ASN A 95 -0.55 -11.36 3.95
C ASN A 95 0.25 -10.46 2.99
N GLU A 96 -0.34 -10.10 1.84
CA GLU A 96 0.28 -9.18 0.88
C GLU A 96 0.41 -7.75 1.45
N ALA A 97 -0.61 -7.30 2.19
CA ALA A 97 -0.57 -6.01 2.88
C ALA A 97 0.58 -5.94 3.89
N GLU A 98 0.68 -6.95 4.76
CA GLU A 98 1.73 -7.07 5.77
C GLU A 98 3.12 -7.14 5.11
N GLN A 99 3.29 -7.96 4.06
CA GLN A 99 4.55 -8.04 3.34
C GLN A 99 4.96 -6.66 2.78
N ALA A 100 4.03 -5.95 2.15
CA ALA A 100 4.33 -4.65 1.56
C ALA A 100 4.63 -3.58 2.63
N LEU A 101 3.86 -3.54 3.72
CA LEU A 101 4.00 -2.56 4.80
C LEU A 101 5.21 -2.82 5.70
N TYR A 102 5.48 -4.07 6.10
CA TYR A 102 6.73 -4.40 6.79
C TYR A 102 7.94 -4.17 5.88
N GLY A 103 7.80 -4.44 4.57
CA GLY A 103 8.79 -4.06 3.56
C GLY A 103 9.04 -2.55 3.55
N TYR A 104 7.99 -1.73 3.57
CA TYR A 104 8.09 -0.27 3.67
C TYR A 104 8.83 0.14 4.94
N VAL A 105 8.36 -0.31 6.11
CA VAL A 105 8.93 0.06 7.42
C VAL A 105 10.40 -0.35 7.50
N GLY A 106 10.73 -1.61 7.19
CA GLY A 106 12.10 -2.11 7.24
C GLY A 106 13.04 -1.36 6.30
N THR A 107 12.50 -0.91 5.16
CA THR A 107 13.25 -0.20 4.15
C THR A 107 13.42 1.28 4.47
N TYR A 108 12.34 2.01 4.73
CA TYR A 108 12.29 3.46 4.75
C TYR A 108 12.35 4.07 6.16
N LYS A 109 12.32 3.29 7.24
CA LYS A 109 12.55 3.82 8.59
C LYS A 109 13.86 4.62 8.71
N LEU A 110 14.89 4.26 7.94
CA LEU A 110 16.21 4.90 7.97
C LEU A 110 16.56 5.70 6.71
N ARG A 111 15.75 5.67 5.65
CA ARG A 111 16.05 6.31 4.33
C ARG A 111 14.78 6.80 3.64
N GLY A 112 14.92 7.52 2.53
CA GLY A 112 13.77 8.03 1.77
C GLY A 112 13.09 9.20 2.45
N THR A 113 11.86 9.50 2.02
CA THR A 113 11.07 10.64 2.50
C THR A 113 10.42 10.39 3.86
N LYS A 114 10.11 9.12 4.17
CA LYS A 114 9.47 8.67 5.41
C LYS A 114 8.04 9.18 5.59
N SER A 115 7.42 9.67 4.53
CA SER A 115 6.12 10.36 4.55
C SER A 115 4.93 9.46 4.89
N TYR A 116 5.13 8.14 5.01
CA TYR A 116 4.09 7.16 5.32
C TYR A 116 4.54 6.17 6.40
N LEU A 117 5.51 6.56 7.23
CA LEU A 117 6.03 5.67 8.26
C LEU A 117 4.99 5.46 9.35
N ALA A 118 4.37 6.54 9.82
CA ALA A 118 3.30 6.48 10.79
C ALA A 118 2.06 5.79 10.21
N ASP A 119 1.68 6.10 8.97
CA ASP A 119 0.58 5.44 8.26
C ASP A 119 0.81 3.93 8.11
N SER A 120 2.04 3.51 7.82
CA SER A 120 2.38 2.09 7.70
C SER A 120 2.25 1.35 9.01
N TYR A 121 2.74 1.94 10.11
CA TYR A 121 2.56 1.37 11.44
C TYR A 121 1.09 1.30 11.84
N TYR A 122 0.31 2.33 11.52
CA TYR A 122 -1.12 2.35 11.79
C TYR A 122 -1.87 1.25 11.02
N ALA A 123 -1.65 1.13 9.71
CA ALA A 123 -2.23 0.07 8.88
C ALA A 123 -1.87 -1.33 9.41
N LEU A 124 -0.59 -1.58 9.72
CA LEU A 124 -0.15 -2.84 10.35
C LEU A 124 -0.86 -3.10 11.68
N ALA A 125 -1.06 -2.06 12.51
CA ALA A 125 -1.76 -2.20 13.78
C ALA A 125 -3.23 -2.60 13.56
N ILE A 126 -3.93 -1.98 12.60
CA ILE A 126 -5.31 -2.33 12.25
C ILE A 126 -5.41 -3.78 11.75
N ILE A 127 -4.48 -4.23 10.90
CA ILE A 127 -4.40 -5.62 10.45
C ILE A 127 -4.20 -6.57 11.63
N ALA A 128 -3.23 -6.27 12.52
CA ALA A 128 -2.96 -7.07 13.71
C ALA A 128 -4.19 -7.15 14.63
N LEU A 129 -4.92 -6.04 14.82
CA LEU A 129 -6.17 -6.02 15.57
C LEU A 129 -7.24 -6.91 14.92
N ARG A 130 -7.39 -6.85 13.60
CA ARG A 130 -8.40 -7.64 12.88
C ARG A 130 -8.12 -9.14 12.97
N ARG A 131 -6.83 -9.53 13.01
CA ARG A 131 -6.37 -10.91 13.25
C ARG A 131 -6.51 -11.36 14.72
N GLY A 132 -6.81 -10.45 15.65
CA GLY A 132 -6.86 -10.73 17.08
C GLY A 132 -5.50 -10.64 17.80
N TYR A 133 -4.44 -10.19 17.13
CA TYR A 133 -3.10 -10.05 17.68
C TYR A 133 -2.94 -8.71 18.43
N ARG A 134 -3.63 -8.59 19.56
CA ARG A 134 -3.73 -7.34 20.34
C ARG A 134 -2.38 -6.83 20.83
N ASP A 135 -1.48 -7.70 21.26
CA ASP A 135 -0.15 -7.28 21.73
C ASP A 135 0.75 -6.82 20.59
N ALA A 136 0.63 -7.43 19.41
CA ALA A 136 1.33 -6.97 18.22
C ALA A 136 0.83 -5.57 17.81
N ALA A 137 -0.49 -5.36 17.82
CA ALA A 137 -1.07 -4.05 17.55
C ALA A 137 -0.58 -2.97 18.53
N ARG A 138 -0.49 -3.27 19.84
CA ARG A 138 0.09 -2.34 20.83
C ARG A 138 1.51 -1.95 20.47
N LYS A 139 2.37 -2.93 20.15
CA LYS A 139 3.76 -2.67 19.78
C LYS A 139 3.85 -1.77 18.54
N LEU A 140 3.02 -2.02 17.53
CA LEU A 140 2.96 -1.22 16.31
C LEU A 140 2.48 0.22 16.59
N LEU A 141 1.50 0.40 17.48
CA LEU A 141 1.02 1.73 17.89
C LEU A 141 2.07 2.50 18.73
N THR A 142 2.84 1.81 19.57
CA THR A 142 4.00 2.42 20.23
C THR A 142 5.03 2.87 19.20
N GLN A 143 5.36 2.04 18.21
CA GLN A 143 6.30 2.39 17.15
C GLN A 143 5.80 3.56 16.28
N MET A 144 4.50 3.62 16.00
CA MET A 144 3.84 4.75 15.35
C MET A 144 4.03 6.05 16.16
N SER A 145 3.78 5.99 17.48
CA SER A 145 3.98 7.14 18.37
C SER A 145 5.45 7.60 18.39
N ASP A 146 6.40 6.67 18.39
CA ASP A 146 7.83 6.96 18.36
C ASP A 146 8.27 7.59 17.03
N SER A 147 7.63 7.22 15.91
CA SER A 147 7.90 7.81 14.60
C SER A 147 7.32 9.22 14.41
N ALA A 148 6.49 9.72 15.32
CA ALA A 148 5.80 11.00 15.16
C ALA A 148 6.72 12.22 14.97
N ARG A 149 7.99 12.15 15.42
CA ARG A 149 9.00 13.20 15.15
C ARG A 149 9.43 13.27 13.69
N GLN A 150 9.33 12.14 12.98
CA GLN A 150 9.69 12.01 11.58
C GLN A 150 8.47 12.16 10.68
N ASP A 151 7.32 11.70 11.17
CA ASP A 151 6.05 11.65 10.45
C ASP A 151 4.89 12.00 11.39
N SER A 152 4.60 13.30 11.48
CA SER A 152 3.72 13.87 12.51
C SER A 152 2.22 13.78 12.19
N GLN A 153 1.87 13.38 10.97
CA GLN A 153 0.48 13.30 10.53
C GLN A 153 0.22 11.97 9.84
N VAL A 154 -0.93 11.37 10.11
CA VAL A 154 -1.43 10.20 9.39
C VAL A 154 -2.68 10.59 8.62
N TYR A 155 -2.74 10.20 7.36
CA TYR A 155 -3.93 10.40 6.55
C TYR A 155 -4.92 9.26 6.76
N VAL A 156 -5.94 9.51 7.57
CA VAL A 156 -7.01 8.54 7.82
C VAL A 156 -8.10 8.75 6.78
N SER A 157 -7.97 8.05 5.65
CA SER A 157 -9.02 8.01 4.65
C SER A 157 -10.27 7.30 5.18
N LYS A 158 -10.08 6.14 5.84
CA LYS A 158 -11.09 5.30 6.48
C LYS A 158 -10.44 4.45 7.59
N VAL A 159 -11.17 4.15 8.67
CA VAL A 159 -10.71 3.19 9.69
C VAL A 159 -11.39 1.84 9.38
N ALA A 160 -10.68 0.92 8.71
CA ALA A 160 -11.18 -0.41 8.33
C ALA A 160 -12.51 -0.41 7.53
N PRO A 161 -12.51 0.05 6.27
CA PRO A 161 -13.74 0.33 5.53
C PRO A 161 -14.48 -0.89 5.01
N ARG A 162 -15.73 -1.07 5.44
CA ARG A 162 -16.61 -2.12 4.92
C ARG A 162 -17.41 -1.67 3.70
N ARG A 163 -17.46 -0.37 3.44
CA ARG A 163 -18.13 0.23 2.29
C ARG A 163 -17.34 1.40 1.69
N SER A 164 -17.66 1.72 0.44
CA SER A 164 -17.03 2.80 -0.33
C SER A 164 -17.32 4.20 0.22
N ASP A 165 -18.44 4.38 0.92
CA ASP A 165 -18.95 5.64 1.47
C ASP A 165 -18.56 5.93 2.94
N GLU A 166 -17.93 4.98 3.64
CA GLU A 166 -17.42 5.16 5.00
C GLU A 166 -16.15 6.03 5.00
N VAL A 167 -16.29 7.35 4.87
CA VAL A 167 -15.17 8.26 4.61
C VAL A 167 -14.89 9.16 5.83
N ILE A 168 -13.64 9.16 6.29
CA ILE A 168 -13.12 10.08 7.32
C ILE A 168 -12.25 11.18 6.69
N LYS A 169 -11.52 10.89 5.58
CA LYS A 169 -10.72 11.85 4.76
C LYS A 169 -10.13 13.03 5.55
N LYS A 170 -9.38 12.73 6.61
CA LYS A 170 -8.80 13.74 7.51
C LYS A 170 -7.37 13.38 7.88
N TYR A 171 -6.59 14.41 8.19
CA TYR A 171 -5.28 14.25 8.81
C TYR A 171 -5.42 14.22 10.32
N CYS A 172 -4.84 13.20 10.93
CA CYS A 172 -4.76 13.05 12.37
C CYS A 172 -3.32 13.27 12.83
N GLU A 173 -3.12 13.90 13.98
CA GLU A 173 -1.78 13.96 14.59
C GLU A 173 -1.37 12.55 15.05
N THR A 174 -0.15 12.14 14.69
CA THR A 174 0.33 10.77 14.85
C THR A 174 0.25 10.28 16.30
N LYS A 175 0.73 11.06 17.27
CA LYS A 175 0.71 10.64 18.69
C LYS A 175 -0.70 10.55 19.24
N ALA A 176 -1.56 11.52 18.92
CA ALA A 176 -2.94 11.55 19.34
C ALA A 176 -3.72 10.35 18.79
N LEU A 177 -3.52 10.02 17.50
CA LEU A 177 -4.14 8.85 16.90
C LEU A 177 -3.64 7.54 17.52
N ALA A 178 -2.33 7.41 17.75
CA ALA A 178 -1.75 6.24 18.42
C ALA A 178 -2.32 6.06 19.84
N ALA A 179 -2.36 7.15 20.63
CA ALA A 179 -2.90 7.14 21.98
C ALA A 179 -4.39 6.79 22.00
N ALA A 180 -5.19 7.41 21.13
CA ALA A 180 -6.62 7.11 21.02
C ALA A 180 -6.89 5.65 20.60
N THR A 181 -6.06 5.10 19.71
CA THR A 181 -6.18 3.70 19.30
C THR A 181 -5.81 2.74 20.43
N LEU A 182 -4.76 3.05 21.21
CA LEU A 182 -4.37 2.28 22.39
C LEU A 182 -5.45 2.31 23.49
N ASP A 183 -6.06 3.47 23.72
CA ASP A 183 -7.17 3.61 24.65
C ASP A 183 -8.40 2.81 24.19
N ALA A 184 -8.82 2.98 22.93
CA ALA A 184 -9.91 2.22 22.34
C ALA A 184 -9.65 0.71 22.44
N LEU A 185 -8.40 0.27 22.23
CA LEU A 185 -8.01 -1.11 22.40
C LEU A 185 -8.22 -1.59 23.83
N ASN A 186 -7.74 -0.86 24.83
CA ASN A 186 -7.88 -1.23 26.24
C ASN A 186 -9.34 -1.33 26.70
N ASN A 187 -10.20 -0.46 26.16
CA ASN A 187 -11.57 -0.32 26.61
C ASN A 187 -12.59 -1.11 25.77
N SER A 188 -12.14 -1.84 24.73
CA SER A 188 -13.02 -2.57 23.81
C SER A 188 -12.75 -4.07 23.81
N SER A 189 -13.83 -4.86 23.93
CA SER A 189 -13.80 -6.32 23.93
C SER A 189 -13.73 -6.96 22.54
N SER A 190 -13.99 -6.20 21.47
CA SER A 190 -14.00 -6.70 20.09
C SER A 190 -13.39 -5.71 19.11
N PHE A 191 -12.93 -6.21 17.96
CA PHE A 191 -12.43 -5.38 16.85
C PHE A 191 -13.45 -4.32 16.43
N ASN A 192 -14.71 -4.71 16.20
CA ASN A 192 -15.76 -3.79 15.77
C ASN A 192 -15.99 -2.66 16.79
N ALA A 193 -15.98 -2.96 18.09
CA ALA A 193 -16.10 -1.95 19.13
C ALA A 193 -14.91 -0.95 19.10
N THR A 194 -13.68 -1.46 18.94
CA THR A 194 -12.48 -0.62 18.79
C THR A 194 -12.61 0.30 17.57
N ILE A 195 -12.97 -0.24 16.41
CA ILE A 195 -13.10 0.55 15.17
C ILE A 195 -14.21 1.60 15.26
N ASN A 196 -15.35 1.27 15.87
CA ASN A 196 -16.45 2.22 16.06
C ASN A 196 -16.04 3.40 16.96
N ASN A 197 -15.39 3.11 18.08
CA ASN A 197 -14.88 4.14 18.99
C ASN A 197 -13.86 5.04 18.29
N LEU A 198 -12.92 4.44 17.58
CA LEU A 198 -11.88 5.15 16.86
C LEU A 198 -12.43 6.00 15.71
N THR A 199 -13.42 5.50 14.98
CA THR A 199 -14.14 6.24 13.93
C THR A 199 -14.78 7.50 14.50
N GLY A 200 -15.48 7.40 15.64
CA GLY A 200 -16.07 8.54 16.33
C GLY A 200 -15.02 9.55 16.79
N TRP A 201 -13.91 9.06 17.35
CA TRP A 201 -12.79 9.90 17.76
C TRP A 201 -12.16 10.65 16.57
N CYS A 202 -11.87 9.95 15.46
CA CYS A 202 -11.24 10.56 14.28
C CYS A 202 -12.11 11.65 13.65
N ARG A 203 -13.43 11.42 13.56
CA ARG A 203 -14.37 12.43 13.05
C ARG A 203 -14.31 13.73 13.85
N LYS A 204 -14.15 13.64 15.17
CA LYS A 204 -14.10 14.79 16.09
C LYS A 204 -12.73 15.48 16.13
N ASN A 205 -11.64 14.72 16.10
CA ASN A 205 -10.31 15.24 16.44
C ASN A 205 -9.39 15.44 15.24
N CYS A 206 -9.65 14.80 14.11
CA CYS A 206 -8.84 14.94 12.91
C CYS A 206 -9.34 16.12 12.04
N ARG A 207 -8.43 16.73 11.30
CA ARG A 207 -8.66 17.95 10.51
C ARG A 207 -8.74 17.66 9.02
#